data_AF-A0A7R9XNK5-F1
#
_entry.id   AF-A0A7R9XNK5-F1
#
_cell.length_a   1.000
_cell.length_b   1.000
_cell.length_c   1.000
_cell.angle_alpha   90.00
_cell.angle_beta   90.00
_cell.angle_gamma   90.00
#
_symmetry.space_group_name_H-M   'P 1'
#
loop_
_entity.id
_entity.type
_entity.pdbx_description
1 polymer ?
#
loop_
_entity_poly.entity_id
_entity_poly.type
_entity_poly.pdbx_seq_one_letter_code
_entity_poly.pdbx_strand_id
1 'polypeptide(L)'
;MHLEESVVHGNETARAKVHHAATIAGLAFGNAFLGIAHSLAHQLGAAFHVPHGLACALVITHVMRYNAVKNPTRMGVFSQYMCPQSAERYASVARFVGLDACEVVRAGEGDDADDDAVNAFLVEALIDEVEALRERLGVPATLIAYFEEQQLAQKGTQVPITREAIAAKLDGLALAAFDDQCTGTNPRYRPTSSQDSPLPVFHQWRRPSPSHLALAFSFPAHVQRTSRSIRIWR
;
A
#
# COMPACT_ATOMS: atom_id res chain seq x y z
N MET A 1 15.04 -9.87 7.91
CA MET A 1 14.54 -9.00 6.82
C MET A 1 15.71 -8.19 6.29
N HIS A 2 16.14 -8.36 5.02
CA HIS A 2 17.40 -7.77 4.54
C HIS A 2 17.32 -6.28 4.18
N LEU A 3 16.12 -5.75 3.92
CA LEU A 3 15.96 -4.32 3.58
C LEU A 3 16.31 -3.40 4.76
N GLU A 4 15.76 -3.68 5.93
CA GLU A 4 16.02 -2.92 7.16
C GLU A 4 17.51 -2.97 7.55
N GLU A 5 18.11 -4.16 7.52
CA GLU A 5 19.54 -4.35 7.79
C GLU A 5 20.43 -3.60 6.79
N SER A 6 20.02 -3.55 5.52
CA SER A 6 20.72 -2.78 4.47
C SER A 6 20.65 -1.27 4.71
N VAL A 7 19.53 -0.75 5.21
CA VAL A 7 19.31 0.69 5.46
C VAL A 7 19.96 1.13 6.76
N VAL A 8 19.69 0.43 7.87
CA VAL A 8 20.12 0.85 9.22
C VAL A 8 21.59 0.54 9.47
N HIS A 9 22.07 -0.64 9.07
CA HIS A 9 23.41 -1.11 9.40
C HIS A 9 24.37 -1.10 8.21
N GLY A 10 23.86 -0.92 6.99
CA GLY A 10 24.70 -0.89 5.79
C GLY A 10 25.39 -2.23 5.48
N ASN A 11 24.87 -3.35 5.99
CA ASN A 11 25.48 -4.67 5.80
C ASN A 11 25.61 -5.01 4.30
N GLU A 12 26.82 -5.35 3.85
CA GLU A 12 27.12 -5.64 2.44
C GLU A 12 26.33 -6.84 1.90
N THR A 13 26.19 -7.89 2.69
CA THR A 13 25.40 -9.08 2.30
C THR A 13 23.93 -8.72 2.17
N ALA A 14 23.39 -7.93 3.10
CA ALA A 14 22.02 -7.45 3.03
C ALA A 14 21.80 -6.55 1.80
N ARG A 15 22.73 -5.65 1.51
CA ARG A 15 22.74 -4.79 0.32
C ARG A 15 22.75 -5.59 -0.97
N ALA A 16 23.61 -6.60 -1.08
CA ALA A 16 23.67 -7.48 -2.25
C ALA A 16 22.32 -8.20 -2.47
N LYS A 17 21.71 -8.72 -1.40
CA LYS A 17 20.39 -9.36 -1.48
C LYS A 17 19.28 -8.39 -1.88
N VAL A 18 19.26 -7.17 -1.34
CA VAL A 18 18.29 -6.13 -1.74
C VAL A 18 18.48 -5.73 -3.20
N HIS A 19 19.73 -5.61 -3.65
CA HIS A 19 20.05 -5.32 -5.04
C HIS A 19 19.53 -6.42 -5.98
N HIS A 20 19.77 -7.70 -5.66
CA HIS A 20 19.21 -8.82 -6.41
C HIS A 20 17.68 -8.85 -6.39
N ALA A 21 17.06 -8.58 -5.23
CA ALA A 21 15.60 -8.52 -5.12
C ALA A 21 15.01 -7.42 -6.02
N ALA A 22 15.64 -6.24 -6.10
CA ALA A 22 15.23 -5.17 -7.00
C ALA A 22 15.34 -5.58 -8.48
N THR A 23 16.40 -6.31 -8.86
CA THR A 23 16.54 -6.85 -10.22
C THR A 23 15.47 -7.88 -10.55
N ILE A 24 15.16 -8.80 -9.61
CA ILE A 24 14.11 -9.80 -9.78
C ILE A 24 12.73 -9.13 -9.92
N ALA A 25 12.46 -8.08 -9.13
CA ALA A 25 11.27 -7.26 -9.30
C ALA A 25 11.21 -6.62 -10.69
N GLY A 26 12.35 -6.14 -11.21
CA GLY A 26 12.51 -5.66 -12.59
C GLY A 26 12.17 -6.69 -13.66
N LEU A 27 12.60 -7.94 -13.48
CA LEU A 27 12.25 -9.03 -14.38
C LEU A 27 10.75 -9.33 -14.35
N ALA A 28 10.12 -9.23 -13.17
CA ALA A 28 8.68 -9.42 -13.03
C ALA A 28 7.88 -8.31 -13.73
N PHE A 29 8.09 -7.03 -13.36
CA PHE A 29 7.33 -5.93 -13.95
C PHE A 29 7.72 -5.66 -15.41
N GLY A 30 8.91 -6.08 -15.86
CA GLY A 30 9.30 -6.02 -17.27
C GLY A 30 8.41 -6.85 -18.19
N ASN A 31 7.68 -7.84 -17.64
CA ASN A 31 6.75 -8.69 -18.38
C ASN A 31 5.29 -8.49 -17.96
N ALA A 32 5.04 -8.24 -16.67
CA ALA A 32 3.70 -8.10 -16.12
C ALA A 32 3.20 -6.65 -16.04
N PHE A 33 4.05 -5.69 -16.44
CA PHE A 33 3.83 -4.26 -16.24
C PHE A 33 3.59 -3.91 -14.76
N LEU A 34 2.82 -2.83 -14.51
CA LEU A 34 2.65 -2.21 -13.21
C LEU A 34 1.15 -1.93 -12.96
N GLY A 35 0.85 -0.92 -12.16
CA GLY A 35 -0.52 -0.56 -11.82
C GLY A 35 -0.61 0.87 -11.30
N ILE A 36 -1.77 1.24 -10.76
CA ILE A 36 -2.07 2.63 -10.40
C ILE A 36 -1.16 3.21 -9.32
N ALA A 37 -0.49 2.39 -8.50
CA ALA A 37 0.48 2.88 -7.54
C ALA A 37 1.62 3.66 -8.23
N HIS A 38 2.10 3.15 -9.38
CA HIS A 38 3.14 3.84 -10.16
C HIS A 38 2.58 5.07 -10.86
N SER A 39 1.38 4.97 -11.44
CA SER A 39 0.70 6.11 -12.06
C SER A 39 0.57 7.28 -11.09
N LEU A 40 0.11 7.00 -9.86
CA LEU A 40 0.00 8.00 -8.80
C LEU A 40 1.38 8.55 -8.41
N ALA A 41 2.38 7.69 -8.26
CA ALA A 41 3.73 8.08 -7.90
C ALA A 41 4.40 8.98 -8.95
N HIS A 42 4.19 8.74 -10.25
CA HIS A 42 4.67 9.60 -11.33
C HIS A 42 4.10 11.01 -11.21
N GLN A 43 2.80 11.13 -10.98
CA GLN A 43 2.14 12.44 -10.88
C GLN A 43 2.55 13.18 -9.59
N LEU A 44 2.71 12.48 -8.47
CA LEU A 44 3.23 13.07 -7.24
C LEU A 44 4.67 13.57 -7.40
N GLY A 45 5.53 12.78 -8.03
CA GLY A 45 6.91 13.15 -8.34
C GLY A 45 6.99 14.35 -9.28
N ALA A 46 6.18 14.38 -10.35
CA ALA A 46 6.15 15.47 -11.30
C ALA A 46 5.63 16.78 -10.70
N ALA A 47 4.59 16.72 -9.86
CA ALA A 47 3.92 17.90 -9.34
C ALA A 47 4.58 18.52 -8.10
N PHE A 48 5.24 17.69 -7.28
CA PHE A 48 5.78 18.09 -5.99
C PHE A 48 7.24 17.68 -5.77
N HIS A 49 7.92 17.16 -6.78
CA HIS A 49 9.33 16.74 -6.72
C HIS A 49 9.63 15.70 -5.62
N VAL A 50 8.67 14.81 -5.36
CA VAL A 50 8.84 13.70 -4.41
C VAL A 50 9.67 12.59 -5.07
N PRO A 51 10.70 12.03 -4.40
CA PRO A 51 11.43 10.88 -4.89
C PRO A 51 10.49 9.71 -5.21
N HIS A 52 10.70 9.05 -6.35
CA HIS A 52 9.76 8.04 -6.88
C HIS A 52 9.47 6.90 -5.88
N GLY A 53 10.50 6.32 -5.26
CA GLY A 53 10.32 5.24 -4.28
C GLY A 53 9.51 5.68 -3.05
N LEU A 54 9.70 6.92 -2.60
CA LEU A 54 8.92 7.50 -1.51
C LEU A 54 7.45 7.71 -1.93
N ALA A 55 7.21 8.25 -3.12
CA ALA A 55 5.86 8.43 -3.65
C ALA A 55 5.12 7.08 -3.76
N CYS A 56 5.79 6.02 -4.24
CA CYS A 56 5.26 4.65 -4.26
C CYS A 56 4.93 4.15 -2.85
N ALA A 57 5.84 4.32 -1.87
CA ALA A 57 5.63 3.90 -0.48
C ALA A 57 4.46 4.62 0.20
N LEU A 58 4.19 5.88 -0.16
CA LEU A 58 3.07 6.67 0.38
C LEU A 58 1.70 6.21 -0.14
N VAL A 59 1.63 5.63 -1.34
CA VAL A 59 0.35 5.27 -1.97
C VAL A 59 0.04 3.77 -1.94
N ILE A 60 1.05 2.91 -1.78
CA ILE A 60 0.91 1.47 -2.02
C ILE A 60 -0.15 0.80 -1.13
N THR A 61 -0.22 1.14 0.15
CA THR A 61 -1.17 0.53 1.11
C THR A 61 -2.60 0.94 0.82
N HIS A 62 -2.83 2.19 0.40
CA HIS A 62 -4.12 2.65 -0.09
C HIS A 62 -4.53 1.97 -1.41
N VAL A 63 -3.58 1.76 -2.32
CA VAL A 63 -3.80 1.07 -3.59
C VAL A 63 -4.11 -0.41 -3.38
N MET A 64 -3.45 -1.08 -2.43
CA MET A 64 -3.75 -2.47 -2.08
C MET A 64 -5.21 -2.62 -1.63
N ARG A 65 -5.68 -1.77 -0.70
CA ARG A 65 -7.09 -1.74 -0.28
C ARG A 65 -8.04 -1.45 -1.44
N TYR A 66 -7.68 -0.52 -2.32
CA TYR A 66 -8.46 -0.20 -3.50
C TYR A 66 -8.58 -1.40 -4.47
N ASN A 67 -7.50 -2.14 -4.68
CA ASN A 67 -7.46 -3.27 -5.59
C ASN A 67 -8.09 -4.54 -5.01
N ALA A 68 -8.03 -4.74 -3.70
CA ALA A 68 -8.52 -5.93 -3.00
C ALA A 68 -10.06 -6.00 -2.82
N VAL A 69 -10.82 -5.15 -3.50
CA VAL A 69 -12.28 -5.19 -3.46
C VAL A 69 -12.81 -6.37 -4.27
N LYS A 70 -13.55 -7.27 -3.62
CA LYS A 70 -14.12 -8.50 -4.21
C LYS A 70 -14.96 -8.25 -5.46
N ASN A 71 -15.86 -7.27 -5.42
CA ASN A 71 -16.75 -6.93 -6.52
C ASN A 71 -16.47 -5.51 -7.03
N PRO A 72 -15.40 -5.30 -7.81
CA PRO A 72 -15.06 -3.98 -8.33
C PRO A 72 -16.08 -3.55 -9.39
N THR A 73 -16.43 -2.26 -9.38
CA THR A 73 -17.34 -1.66 -10.37
C THR A 73 -16.93 -1.93 -11.82
N ARG A 74 -15.61 -1.94 -12.10
CA ARG A 74 -15.04 -2.44 -13.36
C ARG A 74 -13.70 -3.12 -13.09
N MET A 75 -13.45 -4.16 -13.85
CA MET A 75 -12.23 -4.96 -13.81
C MET A 75 -11.29 -4.55 -14.95
N GLY A 76 -9.98 -4.84 -14.81
CA GLY A 76 -9.01 -4.75 -15.89
C GLY A 76 -9.44 -5.56 -17.12
N VAL A 77 -9.01 -5.11 -18.30
CA VAL A 77 -9.59 -5.52 -19.61
C VAL A 77 -8.90 -6.73 -20.27
N PHE A 78 -7.99 -7.40 -19.57
CA PHE A 78 -7.23 -8.52 -20.14
C PHE A 78 -8.07 -9.80 -20.16
N SER A 79 -8.08 -10.48 -21.31
CA SER A 79 -8.87 -11.71 -21.51
C SER A 79 -8.44 -12.88 -20.63
N GLN A 80 -7.18 -12.88 -20.16
CA GLN A 80 -6.66 -13.88 -19.23
C GLN A 80 -7.25 -13.72 -17.82
N TYR A 81 -7.87 -12.57 -17.51
CA TYR A 81 -8.49 -12.33 -16.23
C TYR A 81 -9.94 -12.82 -16.22
N MET A 82 -10.17 -13.95 -15.56
CA MET A 82 -11.49 -14.58 -15.46
C MET A 82 -12.41 -13.86 -14.47
N CYS A 83 -11.87 -13.46 -13.32
CA CYS A 83 -12.59 -12.78 -12.24
C CYS A 83 -11.64 -11.93 -11.37
N PRO A 84 -12.14 -11.00 -10.54
CA PRO A 84 -11.32 -10.20 -9.63
C PRO A 84 -10.56 -11.04 -8.61
N GLN A 85 -9.29 -11.33 -8.88
CA GLN A 85 -8.43 -12.18 -8.04
C GLN A 85 -7.47 -11.38 -7.14
N SER A 86 -7.54 -10.05 -7.12
CA SER A 86 -6.55 -9.22 -6.41
C SER A 86 -6.42 -9.57 -4.93
N ALA A 87 -7.53 -9.79 -4.23
CA ALA A 87 -7.53 -10.14 -2.80
C ALA A 87 -6.83 -11.48 -2.54
N GLU A 88 -7.17 -12.50 -3.33
CA GLU A 88 -6.53 -13.83 -3.27
C GLU A 88 -5.02 -13.75 -3.57
N ARG A 89 -4.64 -12.97 -4.58
CA ARG A 89 -3.22 -12.77 -4.95
C ARG A 89 -2.44 -12.07 -3.85
N TYR A 90 -3.01 -11.04 -3.23
CA TYR A 90 -2.39 -10.39 -2.06
C TYR A 90 -2.31 -11.34 -0.86
N ALA A 91 -3.35 -12.15 -0.61
CA ALA A 91 -3.32 -13.16 0.44
C ALA A 91 -2.23 -14.23 0.20
N SER A 92 -2.00 -14.62 -1.06
CA SER A 92 -0.89 -15.50 -1.43
C SER A 92 0.47 -14.87 -1.12
N VAL A 93 0.64 -13.57 -1.40
CA VAL A 93 1.85 -12.82 -0.99
C VAL A 93 2.00 -12.79 0.52
N ALA A 94 0.91 -12.54 1.27
CA ALA A 94 0.91 -12.55 2.73
C ALA A 94 1.41 -13.90 3.29
N ARG A 95 0.86 -15.01 2.79
CA ARG A 95 1.32 -16.36 3.14
C ARG A 95 2.78 -16.59 2.77
N PHE A 96 3.21 -16.13 1.59
CA PHE A 96 4.59 -16.27 1.14
C PHE A 96 5.60 -15.55 2.04
N VAL A 97 5.23 -14.39 2.61
CA VAL A 97 6.08 -13.66 3.56
C VAL A 97 5.99 -14.21 4.99
N GLY A 98 5.19 -15.25 5.23
CA GLY A 98 5.03 -15.90 6.53
C GLY A 98 3.96 -15.28 7.42
N LEU A 99 3.02 -14.51 6.86
CA LEU A 99 1.83 -14.06 7.58
C LEU A 99 0.78 -15.17 7.52
N ASP A 100 0.59 -15.85 8.65
CA ASP A 100 -0.39 -16.93 8.77
C ASP A 100 -1.70 -16.44 9.36
N ALA A 101 -2.81 -16.95 8.83
CA ALA A 101 -4.17 -16.67 9.30
C ALA A 101 -4.51 -17.38 10.63
N CYS A 102 -3.52 -17.66 11.49
CA CYS A 102 -3.72 -18.43 12.73
C CYS A 102 -4.75 -17.79 13.68
N GLU A 103 -5.01 -16.49 13.58
CA GLU A 103 -6.06 -15.82 14.36
C GLU A 103 -7.46 -15.93 13.74
N VAL A 104 -7.59 -16.02 12.41
CA VAL A 104 -8.89 -16.12 11.72
C VAL A 104 -9.54 -17.48 11.93
N VAL A 105 -8.72 -18.54 12.03
CA VAL A 105 -9.19 -19.92 12.26
C VAL A 105 -9.86 -20.08 13.64
N ARG A 106 -9.67 -19.14 14.58
CA ARG A 106 -10.36 -19.17 15.88
C ARG A 106 -11.73 -18.50 15.89
N ALA A 107 -12.10 -17.77 14.85
CA ALA A 107 -13.42 -17.15 14.73
C ALA A 107 -14.44 -18.02 13.98
N GLY A 108 -14.02 -19.19 13.48
CA GLY A 108 -14.87 -20.16 12.79
C GLY A 108 -14.41 -21.59 13.04
N GLU A 109 -14.78 -22.16 14.20
CA GLU A 109 -14.82 -23.62 14.33
C GLU A 109 -15.94 -24.16 13.44
N GLY A 110 -15.56 -24.60 12.24
CA GLY A 110 -16.40 -25.28 11.26
C GLY A 110 -15.66 -25.36 9.92
N ASP A 111 -15.76 -26.47 9.22
CA ASP A 111 -15.08 -26.77 7.93
C ASP A 111 -15.40 -25.79 6.77
N ASP A 112 -16.08 -24.67 7.04
CA ASP A 112 -16.57 -23.66 6.09
C ASP A 112 -16.05 -22.25 6.43
N ALA A 113 -14.75 -22.09 6.69
CA ALA A 113 -14.17 -20.74 6.75
C ALA A 113 -14.34 -20.08 5.37
N ASP A 114 -15.10 -18.98 5.30
CA ASP A 114 -15.28 -18.21 4.07
C ASP A 114 -13.90 -17.75 3.57
N ASP A 115 -13.42 -18.36 2.49
CA ASP A 115 -12.12 -18.08 1.87
C ASP A 115 -11.94 -16.58 1.62
N ASP A 116 -13.03 -15.86 1.35
CA ASP A 116 -13.00 -14.42 1.16
C ASP A 116 -12.72 -13.65 2.45
N ALA A 117 -13.26 -14.10 3.59
CA ALA A 117 -12.98 -13.51 4.89
C ALA A 117 -11.51 -13.74 5.29
N VAL A 118 -10.97 -14.93 5.02
CA VAL A 118 -9.55 -15.26 5.24
C VAL A 118 -8.67 -14.40 4.35
N ASN A 119 -9.00 -14.28 3.07
CA ASN A 119 -8.24 -13.46 2.13
C ASN A 119 -8.28 -11.97 2.52
N ALA A 120 -9.44 -11.44 2.92
CA ALA A 120 -9.57 -10.05 3.38
C ALA A 120 -8.72 -9.77 4.63
N PHE A 121 -8.70 -10.69 5.60
CA PHE A 121 -7.83 -10.58 6.76
C PHE A 121 -6.35 -10.57 6.37
N LEU A 122 -5.92 -11.52 5.52
CA LEU A 122 -4.53 -11.62 5.08
C LEU A 122 -4.08 -10.37 4.29
N VAL A 123 -4.98 -9.76 3.52
CA VAL A 123 -4.72 -8.48 2.84
C VAL A 123 -4.43 -7.37 3.85
N GLU A 124 -5.27 -7.20 4.87
CA GLU A 124 -5.04 -6.17 5.90
C GLU A 124 -3.78 -6.47 6.72
N ALA A 125 -3.52 -7.73 7.07
CA ALA A 125 -2.29 -8.12 7.76
C ALA A 125 -1.04 -7.80 6.93
N LEU A 126 -1.08 -8.02 5.61
CA LEU A 126 0.00 -7.65 4.71
C LEU A 126 0.17 -6.13 4.63
N ILE A 127 -0.93 -5.37 4.61
CA ILE A 127 -0.87 -3.92 4.63
C ILE A 127 -0.24 -3.43 5.93
N ASP A 128 -0.64 -3.97 7.07
CA ASP A 128 -0.10 -3.62 8.38
C ASP A 128 1.41 -3.93 8.46
N GLU A 129 1.88 -5.04 7.89
CA GLU A 129 3.32 -5.33 7.82
C GLU A 129 4.08 -4.37 6.90
N VAL A 130 3.47 -3.93 5.79
CA VAL A 130 4.05 -2.91 4.90
C VAL A 130 4.12 -1.56 5.61
N GLU A 131 3.09 -1.19 6.37
CA GLU A 131 3.05 0.03 7.19
C GLU A 131 4.11 -0.03 8.31
N ALA A 132 4.24 -1.17 8.98
CA ALA A 132 5.26 -1.37 10.01
C ALA A 132 6.68 -1.32 9.42
N LEU A 133 6.90 -1.91 8.23
CA LEU A 133 8.17 -1.81 7.52
C LEU A 133 8.47 -0.35 7.15
N ARG A 134 7.48 0.41 6.68
CA ARG A 134 7.61 1.83 6.37
C ARG A 134 8.08 2.62 7.58
N GLU A 135 7.47 2.39 8.73
CA GLU A 135 7.87 3.00 10.01
C GLU A 135 9.29 2.63 10.42
N ARG A 136 9.66 1.34 10.34
CA ARG A 136 11.04 0.88 10.65
C ARG A 136 12.11 1.51 9.75
N LEU A 137 11.75 1.85 8.51
CA LEU A 137 12.64 2.51 7.55
C LEU A 137 12.66 4.04 7.69
N GLY A 138 11.88 4.62 8.63
CA GLY A 138 11.78 6.07 8.81
C GLY A 138 11.12 6.78 7.64
N VAL A 139 10.26 6.09 6.88
CA VAL A 139 9.52 6.70 5.79
C VAL A 139 8.29 7.42 6.37
N PRO A 140 8.07 8.69 6.05
CA PRO A 140 6.97 9.47 6.61
C PRO A 140 5.60 8.88 6.25
N ALA A 141 4.66 8.99 7.19
CA ALA A 141 3.34 8.38 7.02
C ALA A 141 2.46 9.07 5.97
N THR A 142 2.69 10.36 5.73
CA THR A 142 1.90 11.19 4.81
C THR A 142 2.79 12.14 4.01
N LEU A 143 2.26 12.62 2.88
CA LEU A 143 2.96 13.62 2.07
C LEU A 143 3.18 14.95 2.82
N ILE A 144 2.25 15.33 3.70
CA ILE A 144 2.37 16.55 4.50
C ILE A 144 3.53 16.40 5.50
N ALA A 145 3.59 15.28 6.23
CA ALA A 145 4.68 14.98 7.15
C ALA A 145 6.05 15.02 6.44
N TYR A 146 6.14 14.45 5.23
CA TYR A 146 7.35 14.54 4.42
C TYR A 146 7.78 16.00 4.14
N PHE A 147 6.85 16.86 3.74
CA PHE A 147 7.19 18.26 3.46
C PHE A 147 7.48 19.08 4.70
N GLU A 148 6.86 18.77 5.84
CA GLU A 148 7.20 19.38 7.14
C GLU A 148 8.64 19.02 7.55
N GLU A 149 9.03 17.76 7.40
CA GLU A 149 10.41 17.30 7.64
C GLU A 149 11.43 17.95 6.69
N GLN A 150 11.10 18.03 5.39
CA GLN A 150 11.98 18.67 4.40
C GLN A 150 12.12 20.18 4.62
N GLN A 151 11.07 20.88 5.05
CA GLN A 151 11.13 22.29 5.43
C GLN A 151 12.04 22.51 6.64
N LEU A 152 12.02 21.59 7.61
CA LEU A 152 12.92 21.63 8.75
C LEU A 152 14.39 21.40 8.35
N ALA A 153 14.62 20.50 7.38
CA ALA A 153 15.94 20.17 6.86
C ALA A 153 16.53 21.27 5.94
N GLN A 154 15.68 21.95 5.16
CA GLN A 154 16.07 23.01 4.23
C GLN A 154 15.61 24.36 4.76
N LYS A 155 16.47 25.03 5.54
CA LYS A 155 16.26 26.41 6.00
C LYS A 155 16.16 27.38 4.80
N GLY A 156 14.94 27.54 4.26
CA GLY A 156 14.52 28.79 3.60
C GLY A 156 14.54 28.87 2.08
N THR A 157 14.21 27.82 1.31
CA THR A 157 14.15 27.98 -0.17
C THR A 157 12.90 27.44 -0.86
N GLN A 158 11.98 26.76 -0.16
CA GLN A 158 10.77 26.22 -0.79
C GLN A 158 9.50 26.60 -0.02
N VAL A 159 8.48 27.07 -0.74
CA VAL A 159 7.16 27.43 -0.20
C VAL A 159 6.56 26.19 0.47
N PRO A 160 6.01 26.28 1.69
CA PRO A 160 5.34 25.17 2.35
C PRO A 160 4.22 24.64 1.47
N ILE A 161 4.26 23.36 1.11
CA ILE A 161 3.15 22.73 0.42
C ILE A 161 2.03 22.55 1.45
N THR A 162 1.06 23.46 1.42
CA THR A 162 -0.11 23.36 2.30
C THR A 162 -1.10 22.33 1.78
N ARG A 163 -1.97 21.86 2.68
CA ARG A 163 -3.03 20.90 2.33
C ARG A 163 -3.95 21.44 1.23
N GLU A 164 -4.19 22.74 1.21
CA GLU A 164 -5.00 23.44 0.22
C GLU A 164 -4.33 23.41 -1.15
N ALA A 165 -3.02 23.63 -1.21
CA ALA A 165 -2.25 23.56 -2.45
C ALA A 165 -2.25 22.14 -3.06
N ILE A 166 -2.17 21.10 -2.22
CA ILE A 166 -2.32 19.70 -2.67
C ILE A 166 -3.75 19.47 -3.18
N ALA A 167 -4.75 19.89 -2.40
CA ALA A 167 -6.16 19.70 -2.74
C ALA A 167 -6.55 20.39 -4.06
N ALA A 168 -5.96 21.54 -4.38
CA ALA A 168 -6.20 22.28 -5.62
C ALA A 168 -5.65 21.56 -6.87
N LYS A 169 -4.56 20.79 -6.74
CA LYS A 169 -3.96 20.04 -7.86
C LYS A 169 -4.54 18.63 -8.01
N LEU A 170 -5.23 18.12 -6.99
CA LEU A 170 -5.64 16.71 -6.85
C LEU A 170 -6.42 16.18 -8.05
N ASP A 171 -7.38 16.96 -8.55
CA ASP A 171 -8.24 16.53 -9.66
C ASP A 171 -7.42 16.36 -10.95
N GLY A 172 -6.52 17.31 -11.22
CA GLY A 172 -5.61 17.25 -12.36
C GLY A 172 -4.63 16.07 -12.27
N LEU A 173 -4.09 15.80 -11.08
CA LEU A 173 -3.21 14.66 -10.85
C LEU A 173 -3.93 13.33 -11.02
N ALA A 174 -5.19 13.24 -10.60
CA ALA A 174 -5.97 12.02 -10.76
C ALA A 174 -6.29 11.74 -12.23
N LEU A 175 -6.59 12.76 -13.02
CA LEU A 175 -6.78 12.61 -14.47
C LEU A 175 -5.47 12.18 -15.15
N ALA A 176 -4.38 12.85 -14.84
CA ALA A 176 -3.07 12.49 -15.41
C ALA A 176 -2.61 11.09 -14.99
N ALA A 177 -2.91 10.66 -13.75
CA ALA A 177 -2.63 9.31 -13.29
C ALA A 177 -3.52 8.27 -14.01
N PHE A 178 -4.77 8.63 -14.34
CA PHE A 178 -5.63 7.77 -15.12
C PHE A 178 -5.09 7.54 -16.55
N ASP A 179 -4.58 8.61 -17.18
CA ASP A 179 -4.01 8.56 -18.53
C ASP A 179 -2.58 7.97 -18.59
N ASP A 180 -1.98 7.67 -17.43
CA ASP A 180 -0.68 7.02 -17.35
C ASP A 180 -0.72 5.58 -17.88
N GLN A 181 0.31 5.19 -18.64
CA GLN A 181 0.42 3.86 -19.25
C GLN A 181 0.38 2.72 -18.22
N CYS A 182 0.81 2.96 -16.98
CA CYS A 182 0.76 1.96 -15.91
C CYS A 182 -0.67 1.65 -15.44
N THR A 183 -1.65 2.52 -15.70
CA THR A 183 -3.04 2.31 -15.24
C THR A 183 -3.74 1.22 -16.02
N GLY A 184 -3.42 1.06 -17.31
CA GLY A 184 -4.06 0.07 -18.19
C GLY A 184 -3.91 -1.37 -17.69
N THR A 185 -2.84 -1.67 -16.96
CA THR A 185 -2.49 -2.99 -16.43
C THR A 185 -3.02 -3.25 -15.02
N ASN A 186 -3.63 -2.25 -14.37
CA ASN A 186 -4.18 -2.41 -13.02
C ASN A 186 -5.41 -3.35 -13.02
N PRO A 187 -5.54 -4.26 -12.03
CA PRO A 187 -6.64 -5.24 -12.01
C PRO A 187 -8.02 -4.62 -11.81
N ARG A 188 -8.07 -3.38 -11.30
CA ARG A 188 -9.29 -2.59 -11.14
C ARG A 188 -9.23 -1.35 -12.03
N TYR A 189 -10.26 -1.16 -12.84
CA TYR A 189 -10.39 0.00 -13.73
C TYR A 189 -11.49 0.93 -13.21
N ARG A 190 -11.31 2.26 -13.27
CA ARG A 190 -12.38 3.23 -12.96
C ARG A 190 -12.30 4.42 -13.94
N PRO A 191 -13.31 4.64 -14.79
CA PRO A 191 -13.37 5.81 -15.65
C PRO A 191 -13.49 7.09 -14.82
N THR A 192 -12.88 8.17 -15.30
CA THR A 192 -12.96 9.51 -14.72
C THR A 192 -14.33 10.19 -14.88
N SER A 193 -15.25 9.61 -15.68
CA SER A 193 -16.55 10.19 -16.01
C SER A 193 -17.70 9.88 -15.04
N SER A 194 -17.50 9.06 -14.01
CA SER A 194 -18.49 8.95 -12.94
C SER A 194 -18.42 10.21 -12.07
N GLN A 195 -19.55 10.86 -11.81
CA GLN A 195 -19.69 12.02 -10.91
C GLN A 195 -19.15 11.80 -9.48
N ASP A 196 -18.66 10.59 -9.18
CA ASP A 196 -17.83 10.27 -8.04
C ASP A 196 -16.35 10.59 -8.34
N SER A 197 -15.94 11.84 -8.05
CA SER A 197 -14.64 12.32 -7.53
C SER A 197 -13.31 11.56 -7.85
N PRO A 198 -12.15 12.24 -7.99
CA PRO A 198 -10.86 11.61 -8.36
C PRO A 198 -10.53 10.38 -7.49
N LEU A 199 -9.79 9.41 -8.05
CA LEU A 199 -9.42 8.12 -7.43
C LEU A 199 -9.53 8.13 -5.88
N PRO A 200 -10.33 7.27 -5.24
CA PRO A 200 -10.61 7.35 -3.80
C PRO A 200 -9.37 7.28 -2.89
N VAL A 201 -8.23 6.82 -3.43
CA VAL A 201 -6.89 6.95 -2.80
C VAL A 201 -6.61 8.41 -2.42
N PHE A 202 -6.92 9.37 -3.28
CA PHE A 202 -6.76 10.80 -3.03
C PHE A 202 -7.82 11.38 -2.06
N HIS A 203 -9.01 10.78 -1.96
CA HIS A 203 -9.97 11.16 -0.91
C HIS A 203 -9.54 10.72 0.48
N GLN A 204 -8.84 9.59 0.58
CA GLN A 204 -8.24 9.16 1.84
C GLN A 204 -7.12 10.13 2.28
N TRP A 205 -6.44 10.80 1.35
CA TRP A 205 -5.47 11.87 1.66
C TRP A 205 -6.13 13.17 2.15
N ARG A 206 -7.43 13.36 1.89
CA ARG A 206 -8.22 14.42 2.52
C ARG A 206 -8.66 14.06 3.93
N ARG A 207 -8.54 12.82 4.39
CA ARG A 207 -8.87 12.43 5.77
C ARG A 207 -7.56 12.26 6.57
N PRO A 208 -7.48 12.74 7.81
CA PRO A 208 -6.37 12.34 8.68
C PRO A 208 -6.34 10.81 8.73
N SER A 209 -5.15 10.21 8.70
CA SER A 209 -5.00 8.78 8.94
C SER A 209 -5.79 8.42 10.19
N PRO A 210 -6.62 7.36 10.21
CA PRO A 210 -7.09 6.84 11.47
C PRO A 210 -5.89 6.21 12.17
N SER A 211 -5.12 7.03 12.89
CA SER A 211 -4.48 6.55 14.10
C SER A 211 -5.62 6.02 14.95
N HIS A 212 -5.70 4.69 15.05
CA HIS A 212 -6.55 3.95 15.98
C HIS A 212 -7.88 4.61 16.35
N LEU A 213 -9.01 4.29 15.69
CA LEU A 213 -10.38 4.32 16.25
C LEU A 213 -11.44 4.18 15.14
N ALA A 214 -11.72 2.95 14.72
CA ALA A 214 -13.02 2.55 14.15
C ALA A 214 -13.21 1.02 14.13
N LEU A 215 -12.76 0.32 15.18
CA LEU A 215 -13.33 -0.96 15.56
C LEU A 215 -14.30 -0.69 16.72
N ALA A 216 -15.46 -0.13 16.36
CA ALA A 216 -16.65 -0.17 17.20
C ALA A 216 -17.66 -1.10 16.53
N PHE A 217 -17.26 -2.35 16.30
CA PHE A 217 -18.19 -3.47 16.34
C PHE A 217 -17.99 -4.14 17.70
N SER A 218 -18.99 -3.99 18.57
CA SER A 218 -19.07 -4.63 19.87
C SER A 218 -18.79 -6.13 19.77
N PHE A 219 -17.73 -6.60 20.42
CA PHE A 219 -17.65 -7.96 20.96
C PHE A 219 -17.06 -7.89 22.38
N PRO A 220 -17.55 -8.72 23.33
CA PRO A 220 -17.45 -8.48 24.76
C PRO A 220 -16.01 -8.60 25.30
N ALA A 221 -15.73 -7.75 26.28
CA ALA A 221 -14.43 -7.58 26.92
C ALA A 221 -14.05 -8.80 27.77
N HIS A 222 -13.30 -9.76 27.22
CA HIS A 222 -12.46 -10.64 28.04
C HIS A 222 -11.38 -11.41 27.27
N VAL A 223 -10.33 -10.73 26.79
CA VAL A 223 -9.02 -11.38 26.58
C VAL A 223 -7.91 -10.34 26.80
N GLN A 224 -7.26 -10.37 27.95
CA GLN A 224 -6.04 -9.62 28.22
C GLN A 224 -4.88 -10.19 27.39
N ARG A 225 -4.21 -9.33 26.62
CA ARG A 225 -2.94 -9.59 25.92
C ARG A 225 -1.91 -10.17 26.91
N THR A 226 -1.41 -11.38 26.64
CA THR A 226 -0.14 -11.84 27.22
C THR A 226 0.93 -11.74 26.15
N SER A 227 1.94 -10.91 26.44
CA SER A 227 3.16 -10.77 25.64
C SER A 227 3.92 -12.09 25.66
N ARG A 228 4.16 -12.70 24.49
CA ARG A 228 5.22 -13.70 24.34
C ARG A 228 5.98 -13.50 23.03
N SER A 229 7.28 -13.32 23.21
CA SER A 229 8.34 -13.14 22.22
C SER A 229 8.33 -14.23 21.15
N ILE A 230 8.35 -13.79 19.89
CA ILE A 230 8.61 -14.62 18.72
C ILE A 230 10.07 -15.08 18.79
N ARG A 231 10.28 -16.39 18.99
CA ARG A 231 11.59 -17.04 18.80
C ARG A 231 11.68 -17.48 17.34
N ILE A 232 12.52 -16.81 16.57
CA ILE A 232 12.93 -17.24 15.24
C ILE A 232 14.04 -18.29 15.43
N TRP A 233 13.81 -19.50 14.94
CA TRP A 233 14.81 -20.59 14.93
C TRP A 233 15.84 -20.39 13.80
N ARG A 234 16.99 -21.00 14.04
CA ARG A 234 18.27 -20.97 13.33
C ARG A 234 18.22 -21.27 11.83
#